data_AF-A0A392Q3H3-F1
#
_entry.id   AF-A0A392Q3H3-F1
#
_cell.length_a   1.000
_cell.length_b   1.000
_cell.length_c   1.000
_cell.angle_alpha   90.00
_cell.angle_beta   90.00
_cell.angle_gamma   90.00
#
_symmetry.space_group_name_H-M   'P 1'
#
loop_
_entity.id
_entity.type
_entity.pdbx_description
1 polymer ?
#
loop_
_entity_poly.entity_id
_entity_poly.type
_entity_poly.pdbx_seq_one_letter_code
_entity_poly.pdbx_strand_id
1 'polypeptide(L)'
;WNSKDPEKFMNPSVNKIPLFIGESSQFYLWKDEEKNHFLRTNEVLWDIVQNGVNLAINSEGMVEDRKSLTETQKQDYKNHHKAKYMMMQTISQAEFNKLSETSTTKAIYESLCDLYERSS
;
A
#
# COMPACT_ATOMS: atom_id res chain seq x y z
N TRP A 1 40.90 -2.27 18.52
CA TRP A 1 39.74 -3.12 18.84
C TRP A 1 38.75 -2.32 19.68
N ASN A 2 37.46 -2.62 19.49
CA ASN A 2 36.26 -2.10 20.14
C ASN A 2 35.74 -0.72 19.68
N SER A 3 34.84 -0.77 18.70
CA SER A 3 33.50 -0.20 18.87
C SER A 3 32.53 -1.06 18.07
N LYS A 4 31.90 -2.01 18.77
CA LYS A 4 30.68 -2.67 18.32
C LYS A 4 29.52 -1.83 18.85
N ASP A 5 29.06 -0.86 18.07
CA ASP A 5 27.70 -0.35 18.20
C ASP A 5 26.90 -0.82 16.99
N PRO A 6 26.24 -1.99 17.07
CA PRO A 6 25.37 -2.47 15.98
C PRO A 6 24.14 -1.56 15.77
N GLU A 7 23.85 -0.62 16.67
CA GLU A 7 22.69 0.25 16.61
C GLU A 7 22.86 1.48 15.69
N LYS A 8 24.05 1.73 15.13
CA LYS A 8 24.29 2.86 14.22
C LYS A 8 23.71 2.69 12.80
N PHE A 9 23.07 1.56 12.51
CA PHE A 9 22.51 1.26 11.17
C PHE A 9 21.01 1.50 11.01
N MET A 10 20.29 1.93 12.05
CA MET A 10 18.88 2.30 11.93
C MET A 10 18.66 3.71 12.48
N ASN A 11 19.06 4.69 11.68
CA ASN A 11 18.32 5.94 11.63
C ASN A 11 17.23 5.72 10.57
N PRO A 12 15.98 5.36 10.92
CA PRO A 12 14.93 5.31 9.92
C PRO A 12 14.72 6.74 9.47
N SER A 13 15.21 7.07 8.27
CA SER A 13 14.87 8.35 7.66
C SER A 13 13.34 8.42 7.67
N VAL A 14 12.79 9.49 8.23
CA VAL A 14 11.35 9.69 8.49
C VAL A 14 10.50 9.59 7.20
N ASN A 15 11.15 9.52 6.03
CA ASN A 15 10.54 9.50 4.70
C ASN A 15 10.90 8.27 3.85
N LYS A 16 11.47 7.19 4.41
CA LYS A 16 11.78 6.00 3.58
C LYS A 16 10.48 5.29 3.20
N ILE A 17 10.27 5.11 1.91
CA ILE A 17 9.17 4.30 1.38
C ILE A 17 9.50 2.82 1.68
N PRO A 18 8.60 2.06 2.31
CA PRO A 18 8.83 0.66 2.64
C PRO A 18 8.74 -0.20 1.38
N LEU A 19 9.85 -0.34 0.66
CA LEU A 19 9.92 -1.10 -0.59
C LEU A 19 9.97 -2.61 -0.33
N PHE A 20 8.98 -3.33 -0.82
CA PHE A 20 8.94 -4.79 -0.85
C PHE A 20 9.53 -5.34 -2.15
N ILE A 21 10.48 -6.26 -2.01
CA ILE A 21 11.21 -6.86 -3.14
C ILE A 21 10.91 -8.36 -3.32
N GLY A 22 9.92 -8.91 -2.61
CA GLY A 22 9.49 -10.32 -2.76
C GLY A 22 10.06 -11.30 -1.73
N GLU A 23 10.75 -10.82 -0.69
CA GLU A 23 11.29 -11.68 0.37
C GLU A 23 10.20 -12.08 1.38
N SER A 24 9.64 -13.29 1.26
CA SER A 24 8.56 -13.78 2.13
C SER A 24 8.88 -13.64 3.63
N SER A 25 10.12 -13.91 4.03
CA SER A 25 10.56 -13.80 5.43
C SER A 25 10.49 -12.38 6.00
N GLN A 26 10.44 -11.36 5.14
CA GLN A 26 10.34 -9.94 5.50
C GLN A 26 8.93 -9.37 5.30
N PHE A 27 7.98 -10.17 4.77
CA PHE A 27 6.65 -9.68 4.42
C PHE A 27 5.89 -9.12 5.64
N TYR A 28 5.99 -9.77 6.80
CA TYR A 28 5.36 -9.27 8.03
C TYR A 28 5.88 -7.89 8.45
N LEU A 29 7.19 -7.65 8.29
CA LEU A 29 7.83 -6.38 8.63
C LEU A 29 7.38 -5.30 7.64
N TRP A 30 7.37 -5.63 6.35
CA TRP A 30 6.88 -4.72 5.32
C TRP A 30 5.44 -4.27 5.58
N LYS A 31 4.53 -5.17 5.97
CA LYS A 31 3.14 -4.80 6.32
C LYS A 31 3.07 -3.78 7.45
N ASP A 32 3.90 -3.92 8.48
CA ASP A 32 3.92 -2.98 9.61
C ASP A 32 4.49 -1.62 9.17
N GLU A 33 5.57 -1.62 8.39
CA GLU A 33 6.14 -0.38 7.83
C GLU A 33 5.17 0.32 6.87
N GLU A 34 4.46 -0.44 6.03
CA GLU A 34 3.43 0.06 5.13
C GLU A 34 2.28 0.70 5.90
N LYS A 35 1.69 -0.01 6.88
CA LYS A 35 0.65 0.55 7.74
C LYS A 35 1.10 1.89 8.34
N ASN A 36 2.31 1.93 8.90
CA ASN A 36 2.88 3.14 9.47
C ASN A 36 3.08 4.25 8.42
N HIS A 37 3.47 3.91 7.19
CA HIS A 37 3.62 4.85 6.08
C HIS A 37 2.28 5.54 5.71
N PHE A 38 1.19 4.76 5.67
CA PHE A 38 -0.15 5.28 5.42
C PHE A 38 -0.66 6.14 6.59
N LEU A 39 -0.55 5.65 7.83
CA LEU A 39 -1.01 6.36 9.03
C LEU A 39 -0.32 7.72 9.23
N ARG A 40 0.98 7.82 8.91
CA ARG A 40 1.71 9.10 8.94
C ARG A 40 1.20 10.10 7.91
N THR A 41 0.62 9.63 6.82
CA THR A 41 0.12 10.48 5.74
C THR A 41 -1.31 10.92 6.01
N ASN A 42 -2.21 9.97 6.28
CA ASN A 42 -3.61 10.18 6.63
C ASN A 42 -4.25 8.81 6.96
N GLU A 43 -4.85 8.68 8.14
CA GLU A 43 -5.50 7.45 8.60
C GLU A 43 -6.56 6.89 7.63
N VAL A 44 -7.32 7.77 6.97
CA VAL A 44 -8.36 7.39 5.99
C VAL A 44 -7.76 6.60 4.82
N LEU A 45 -6.49 6.83 4.48
CA LEU A 45 -5.85 6.08 3.41
C LEU A 45 -5.59 4.62 3.82
N TRP A 46 -5.24 4.39 5.09
CA TRP A 46 -5.10 3.03 5.62
C TRP A 46 -6.46 2.33 5.68
N ASP A 47 -7.52 3.05 6.07
CA ASP A 47 -8.89 2.50 6.04
C ASP A 47 -9.29 2.04 4.64
N ILE A 48 -8.89 2.76 3.58
CA ILE A 48 -9.13 2.35 2.19
C ILE A 48 -8.33 1.09 1.82
N VAL A 49 -7.11 0.93 2.33
CA VAL A 49 -6.32 -0.31 2.11
C VAL A 49 -7.06 -1.51 2.72
N GLN A 50 -7.57 -1.38 3.95
CA GLN A 50 -8.22 -2.49 4.65
C GLN A 50 -9.64 -2.78 4.16
N ASN A 51 -10.45 -1.73 3.99
CA ASN A 51 -11.89 -1.86 3.77
C ASN A 51 -12.27 -1.72 2.29
N GLY A 52 -11.39 -1.12 1.48
CA GLY A 52 -11.69 -0.75 0.10
C GLY A 52 -12.36 0.63 0.01
N VAL A 53 -12.57 1.10 -1.22
CA VAL A 53 -13.30 2.34 -1.48
C VAL A 53 -14.79 2.05 -1.66
N ASN A 54 -15.65 2.86 -1.06
CA ASN A 54 -17.10 2.74 -1.22
C ASN A 54 -17.59 3.47 -2.49
N LEU A 55 -17.03 3.09 -3.64
CA LEU A 55 -17.39 3.62 -4.96
C LEU A 55 -17.44 2.47 -5.96
N ALA A 56 -18.40 2.52 -6.88
CA ALA A 56 -18.39 1.65 -8.04
C ALA A 56 -17.25 2.09 -8.98
N ILE A 57 -16.22 1.25 -9.10
CA ILE A 57 -15.07 1.50 -9.97
C ILE A 57 -14.92 0.36 -10.97
N ASN A 58 -14.37 0.67 -12.14
CA ASN A 58 -14.04 -0.31 -13.16
C ASN A 58 -12.72 -1.03 -12.86
N SER A 59 -12.31 -1.94 -13.76
CA SER A 59 -11.06 -2.71 -13.63
C SER A 59 -9.78 -1.86 -13.60
N GLU A 60 -9.83 -0.60 -14.03
CA GLU A 60 -8.69 0.33 -13.97
C GLU A 60 -8.65 1.11 -12.64
N GLY A 61 -9.68 0.97 -11.80
CA GLY A 61 -9.86 1.74 -10.57
C GLY A 61 -10.50 3.11 -10.80
N MET A 62 -11.21 3.29 -11.91
CA MET A 62 -11.83 4.56 -12.29
C MET A 62 -13.35 4.52 -12.10
N VAL A 63 -13.93 5.65 -11.70
CA VAL A 63 -15.39 5.86 -11.75
C VAL A 63 -15.78 6.29 -13.17
N GLU A 64 -16.82 5.68 -13.73
CA GLU A 64 -17.28 5.98 -15.10
C GLU A 64 -17.82 7.41 -15.25
N ASP A 65 -18.67 7.86 -14.32
CA ASP A 65 -19.19 9.23 -14.30
C ASP A 65 -18.71 10.00 -13.07
N ARG A 66 -17.54 10.64 -13.21
CA ARG A 66 -16.99 11.48 -12.14
C ARG A 66 -17.85 12.72 -11.83
N LYS A 67 -18.71 13.17 -12.75
CA LYS A 67 -19.51 14.40 -12.58
C LYS A 67 -20.72 14.19 -11.67
N SER A 68 -21.25 12.96 -11.62
CA SER A 68 -22.38 12.61 -10.76
C SER A 68 -22.01 12.41 -9.29
N LEU A 69 -20.70 12.35 -8.97
CA LEU A 69 -20.23 12.17 -7.61
C LEU A 69 -20.57 13.38 -6.72
N THR A 70 -21.01 13.10 -5.50
CA THR A 70 -21.08 14.09 -4.41
C THR A 70 -19.69 14.56 -4.01
N GLU A 71 -19.58 15.66 -3.26
CA GLU A 71 -18.26 16.13 -2.77
C GLU A 71 -17.56 15.10 -1.88
N THR A 72 -18.31 14.39 -1.03
CA THR A 72 -17.76 13.28 -0.22
C THR A 72 -17.22 12.17 -1.13
N GLN A 73 -18.00 11.73 -2.12
CA GLN A 73 -17.56 10.69 -3.06
C GLN A 73 -16.36 11.13 -3.90
N LYS A 74 -16.27 12.42 -4.29
CA LYS A 74 -15.08 12.96 -4.95
C LYS A 74 -13.86 12.90 -4.04
N GLN A 75 -14.03 13.12 -2.74
CA GLN A 75 -12.95 13.01 -1.78
C GLN A 75 -12.51 11.56 -1.58
N ASP A 76 -13.45 10.63 -1.46
CA ASP A 76 -13.17 9.18 -1.40
C ASP A 76 -12.43 8.71 -2.65
N TYR A 77 -12.85 9.19 -3.82
CA TYR A 77 -12.19 8.90 -5.10
C TYR A 77 -10.74 9.42 -5.13
N LYS A 78 -10.50 10.64 -4.66
CA LYS A 78 -9.13 11.20 -4.55
C LYS A 78 -8.27 10.39 -3.57
N ASN A 79 -8.84 10.02 -2.42
CA ASN A 79 -8.16 9.24 -1.40
C ASN A 79 -7.83 7.84 -1.93
N HIS A 80 -8.72 7.21 -2.69
CA HIS A 80 -8.48 5.93 -3.35
C HIS A 80 -7.28 5.98 -4.30
N HIS A 81 -7.24 6.97 -5.21
CA HIS A 81 -6.11 7.14 -6.13
C HIS A 81 -4.80 7.43 -5.40
N LYS A 82 -4.85 8.26 -4.34
CA LYS A 82 -3.68 8.54 -3.51
C LYS A 82 -3.17 7.27 -2.81
N ALA A 83 -4.07 6.48 -2.22
CA ALA A 83 -3.73 5.23 -1.54
C ALA A 83 -3.12 4.22 -2.52
N LYS A 84 -3.73 4.05 -3.70
CA LYS A 84 -3.20 3.18 -4.77
C LYS A 84 -1.82 3.61 -5.23
N TYR A 85 -1.61 4.91 -5.47
CA TYR A 85 -0.30 5.44 -5.82
C TYR A 85 0.75 5.14 -4.75
N MET A 86 0.43 5.38 -3.47
CA MET A 86 1.34 5.08 -2.36
C MET A 86 1.69 3.60 -2.28
N MET A 87 0.69 2.71 -2.36
CA MET A 87 0.88 1.24 -2.41
C MET A 87 1.79 0.82 -3.58
N MET A 88 1.62 1.41 -4.76
CA MET A 88 2.49 1.10 -5.90
C MET A 88 3.95 1.53 -5.68
N GLN A 89 4.22 2.51 -4.81
CA GLN A 89 5.59 2.91 -4.46
C GLN A 89 6.22 1.96 -3.42
N THR A 90 5.42 1.23 -2.64
CA THR A 90 5.89 0.29 -1.62
C THR A 90 6.22 -1.09 -2.19
N ILE A 91 6.03 -1.32 -3.49
CA ILE A 91 6.20 -2.64 -4.12
C ILE A 91 7.14 -2.51 -5.32
N SER A 92 8.07 -3.45 -5.50
CA SER A 92 8.92 -3.46 -6.69
C SER A 92 8.12 -3.81 -7.95
N GLN A 93 8.60 -3.37 -9.12
CA GLN A 93 7.94 -3.69 -10.39
C GLN A 93 7.80 -5.21 -10.62
N ALA A 94 8.79 -6.01 -10.20
CA ALA A 94 8.76 -7.46 -10.33
C ALA A 94 7.62 -8.08 -9.51
N GLU A 95 7.38 -7.54 -8.33
CA GLU A 95 6.29 -7.97 -7.46
C GLU A 95 4.93 -7.50 -7.96
N PHE A 96 4.83 -6.25 -8.43
CA PHE A 96 3.61 -5.73 -9.02
C PHE A 96 3.15 -6.56 -10.24
N ASN A 97 4.08 -7.03 -11.07
CA ASN A 97 3.77 -7.84 -12.25
C ASN A 97 3.20 -9.24 -11.92
N LYS A 98 3.30 -9.71 -10.66
CA LYS A 98 2.70 -10.98 -10.24
C LYS A 98 1.22 -10.84 -9.89
N LEU A 99 0.71 -9.62 -9.72
CA LEU A 99 -0.65 -9.35 -9.27
C LEU A 99 -1.62 -9.43 -10.45
N SER A 100 -2.71 -10.18 -10.30
CA SER A 100 -3.74 -10.32 -11.33
C SER A 100 -4.84 -9.26 -11.24
N GLU A 101 -5.09 -8.75 -10.03
CA GLU A 101 -6.12 -7.73 -9.78
C GLU A 101 -5.48 -6.51 -9.13
N THR A 102 -5.57 -5.36 -9.81
CA THR A 102 -4.92 -4.12 -9.40
C THR A 102 -5.84 -2.90 -9.47
N SER A 103 -7.15 -3.11 -9.66
CA SER A 103 -8.15 -2.04 -9.72
C SER A 103 -8.15 -1.21 -8.44
N THR A 104 -8.21 -1.87 -7.27
CA THR A 104 -8.23 -1.24 -5.96
C THR A 104 -6.92 -1.39 -5.19
N THR A 105 -6.64 -0.44 -4.28
CA THR A 105 -5.54 -0.56 -3.31
C THR A 105 -5.70 -1.79 -2.42
N LYS A 106 -6.94 -2.09 -2.02
CA LYS A 106 -7.28 -3.28 -1.24
C LYS A 106 -6.96 -4.57 -1.98
N ALA A 107 -7.35 -4.68 -3.25
CA ALA A 107 -7.08 -5.89 -4.02
C ALA A 107 -5.58 -6.14 -4.23
N ILE A 108 -4.78 -5.06 -4.40
CA ILE A 108 -3.31 -5.16 -4.43
C ILE A 108 -2.80 -5.74 -3.10
N TYR A 109 -3.25 -5.18 -1.97
CA TYR A 109 -2.84 -5.62 -0.64
C TYR A 109 -3.25 -7.06 -0.33
N GLU A 110 -4.50 -7.42 -0.61
CA GLU A 110 -5.02 -8.79 -0.44
C GLU A 110 -4.27 -9.79 -1.31
N SER A 111 -3.97 -9.43 -2.56
CA SER A 111 -3.18 -10.28 -3.47
C SER A 111 -1.76 -10.52 -2.94
N LEU A 112 -1.13 -9.50 -2.37
CA LEU A 112 0.18 -9.67 -1.71
C LEU A 112 0.08 -10.56 -0.48
N CYS A 113 -0.94 -10.38 0.36
CA CYS A 113 -1.18 -11.25 1.52
C CYS A 113 -1.38 -12.71 1.07
N ASP A 114 -2.20 -12.94 0.05
CA ASP A 114 -2.43 -14.27 -0.51
C ASP A 114 -1.16 -14.93 -1.07
N LEU A 115 -0.27 -14.15 -1.71
CA LEU A 115 0.98 -14.66 -2.25
C LEU A 115 2.00 -15.01 -1.16
N TYR A 116 2.13 -14.13 -0.15
CA TYR A 116 3.26 -14.18 0.77
C TYR A 116 2.93 -14.77 2.13
N GLU A 117 1.68 -14.72 2.60
CA GLU A 117 1.26 -15.36 3.85
C GLU A 117 0.98 -16.85 3.69
N ARG A 118 0.60 -17.31 2.48
CA ARG A 118 0.47 -18.75 2.19
C ARG A 118 1.82 -19.45 2.10
N SER A 119 2.91 -18.70 2.00
CA SER A 119 4.27 -19.20 1.83
C SER A 119 5.08 -19.28 3.14
N SER A 120 4.48 -18.92 4.28
CA SER A 120 5.10 -18.96 5.61
C SER A 120 4.66 -20.14 6.45
#